data_AF-A0AAP8LA26-F1
#
_entry.id   AF-A0AAP8LA26-F1
#
_cell.length_a   1.000
_cell.length_b   1.000
_cell.length_c   1.000
_cell.angle_alpha   90.00
_cell.angle_beta   90.00
_cell.angle_gamma   90.00
#
_symmetry.space_group_name_H-M   'P 1'
#
loop_
_entity.id
_entity.type
_entity.pdbx_description
1 polymer ?
#
loop_
_entity_poly.entity_id
_entity_poly.type
_entity_poly.pdbx_seq_one_letter_code
_entity_poly.pdbx_strand_id
1 'polypeptide(L)'
;FTLSCVTSNPDLPPYWRDVGTLDAYWRANLDLASVTPELDMYDRAWPIRTHMEALPPAKFVQDRSGSHGMTMNSLVSGGCIVSGSVVVHSVLFP
;
A
#
# COMPACT_ATOMS: atom_id res chain seq x y z
N PHE A 1 3.41 -16.68 -19.72
CA PHE A 1 3.66 -16.34 -18.32
C PHE A 1 4.77 -15.31 -18.16
N THR A 2 5.99 -15.57 -18.64
CA THR A 2 7.15 -14.64 -18.52
C THR A 2 7.01 -13.28 -19.21
N LEU A 3 6.08 -13.12 -20.16
CA LEU A 3 5.83 -11.84 -20.84
C LEU A 3 4.80 -10.95 -20.13
N SER A 4 4.13 -11.44 -19.09
CA SER A 4 3.01 -10.76 -18.42
C SER A 4 3.27 -10.44 -16.96
N CYS A 5 4.50 -10.68 -16.48
CA CYS A 5 4.93 -10.43 -15.11
C CYS A 5 5.79 -9.16 -15.02
N VAL A 6 5.76 -8.51 -13.87
CA VAL A 6 6.62 -7.37 -13.55
C VAL A 6 7.91 -7.89 -12.93
N THR A 7 9.05 -7.34 -13.36
CA THR A 7 10.38 -7.71 -12.83
C THR A 7 11.14 -6.43 -12.50
N SER A 8 11.15 -6.03 -11.23
CA SER A 8 11.94 -4.88 -10.74
C SER A 8 13.36 -5.26 -10.34
N ASN A 9 13.57 -6.52 -9.90
CA ASN A 9 14.88 -7.05 -9.52
C ASN A 9 15.10 -8.44 -10.19
N PRO A 10 16.20 -8.65 -10.94
CA PRO A 10 16.54 -9.94 -11.55
C PRO A 10 16.68 -11.10 -10.55
N ASP A 11 17.01 -10.79 -9.30
CA ASP A 11 17.20 -11.77 -8.22
C ASP A 11 15.88 -12.17 -7.54
N LEU A 12 14.78 -11.47 -7.84
CA LEU A 12 13.45 -11.75 -7.30
C LEU A 12 12.57 -12.49 -8.32
N PRO A 13 11.66 -13.36 -7.85
CA PRO A 13 10.70 -14.02 -8.73
C PRO A 13 9.82 -12.98 -9.43
N PRO A 14 9.51 -13.15 -10.73
CA PRO A 14 8.63 -12.24 -11.44
C PRO A 14 7.25 -12.14 -10.80
N TYR A 15 6.76 -10.91 -10.61
CA TYR A 15 5.48 -10.66 -9.96
C TYR A 15 4.32 -10.81 -10.95
N TRP A 16 3.39 -11.71 -10.62
CA TRP A 16 2.08 -11.81 -11.26
C TRP A 16 1.08 -12.38 -10.26
N ARG A 17 -0.08 -11.75 -10.13
CA ARG A 17 -1.15 -12.19 -9.23
C ARG A 17 -2.49 -12.21 -9.97
N ASP A 18 -3.22 -13.30 -9.81
CA ASP A 18 -4.64 -13.38 -10.15
C ASP A 18 -5.47 -12.98 -8.93
N VAL A 19 -6.18 -11.86 -9.03
CA VAL A 19 -7.03 -11.30 -7.96
C VAL A 19 -8.52 -11.61 -8.20
N GLY A 20 -8.82 -12.81 -8.70
CA GLY A 20 -10.19 -13.26 -8.99
C GLY A 20 -11.05 -13.62 -7.78
N THR A 21 -10.50 -13.70 -6.57
CA THR A 21 -11.25 -13.98 -5.32
C THR A 21 -11.04 -12.89 -4.29
N LEU A 22 -11.98 -12.77 -3.33
CA LEU A 22 -11.86 -11.80 -2.23
C LEU A 22 -10.58 -12.00 -1.43
N ASP A 23 -10.25 -13.24 -1.09
CA ASP A 23 -9.02 -13.55 -0.34
C ASP A 23 -7.76 -13.21 -1.14
N ALA A 24 -7.75 -13.49 -2.46
CA ALA A 24 -6.62 -13.16 -3.31
C ALA A 24 -6.44 -11.64 -3.44
N TYR A 25 -7.54 -10.90 -3.63
CA TYR A 25 -7.54 -9.44 -3.66
C TYR A 25 -7.03 -8.85 -2.33
N TRP A 26 -7.53 -9.34 -1.20
CA TRP A 26 -7.12 -8.87 0.13
C TRP A 26 -5.63 -9.13 0.39
N ARG A 27 -5.14 -10.34 0.08
CA ARG A 27 -3.72 -10.70 0.23
C ARG A 27 -2.81 -9.86 -0.65
N ALA A 28 -3.18 -9.66 -1.93
CA ALA A 28 -2.38 -8.87 -2.86
C ALA A 28 -2.23 -7.41 -2.40
N ASN A 29 -3.27 -6.83 -1.79
CA ASN A 29 -3.20 -5.48 -1.24
C ASN A 29 -2.37 -5.40 0.05
N LEU A 30 -2.61 -6.30 1.01
CA LEU A 30 -1.87 -6.27 2.28
C LEU A 30 -0.38 -6.59 2.14
N ASP A 31 0.00 -7.37 1.13
CA ASP A 31 1.41 -7.63 0.81
C ASP A 31 2.20 -6.33 0.59
N LEU A 32 1.55 -5.30 0.03
CA LEU A 32 2.18 -3.98 -0.17
C LEU A 32 2.57 -3.29 1.15
N ALA A 33 1.91 -3.62 2.25
CA ALA A 33 2.21 -3.08 3.58
C ALA A 33 3.30 -3.87 4.31
N SER A 34 3.83 -4.94 3.70
CA SER A 34 4.94 -5.71 4.24
C SER A 34 6.28 -4.96 4.12
N VAL A 35 7.28 -5.42 4.87
CA VAL A 35 8.63 -4.82 4.85
C VAL A 35 9.30 -4.99 3.48
N THR A 36 9.01 -6.11 2.82
CA THR A 36 9.59 -6.46 1.52
C THR A 36 8.45 -6.97 0.64
N PRO A 37 7.67 -6.07 0.02
CA PRO A 37 6.55 -6.47 -0.82
C PRO A 37 7.05 -7.21 -2.05
N GLU A 38 6.26 -8.17 -2.54
CA GLU A 38 6.60 -8.89 -3.77
C GLU A 38 6.51 -7.98 -5.00
N LEU A 39 5.63 -6.97 -4.95
CA LEU A 39 5.52 -5.91 -5.95
C LEU A 39 6.20 -4.63 -5.47
N ASP A 40 7.23 -4.20 -6.22
CA ASP A 40 7.86 -2.91 -5.97
C ASP A 40 7.07 -1.76 -6.62
N MET A 41 6.23 -1.10 -5.82
CA MET A 41 5.51 0.11 -6.25
C MET A 41 6.40 1.34 -6.41
N TYR A 42 7.64 1.30 -5.92
CA TYR A 42 8.58 2.42 -5.97
C TYR A 42 9.54 2.33 -7.17
N ASP A 43 9.40 1.29 -8.00
CA ASP A 43 10.16 1.13 -9.24
C ASP A 43 9.91 2.30 -10.20
N ARG A 44 10.99 3.02 -10.54
CA ARG A 44 10.98 4.15 -11.47
C ARG A 44 11.31 3.77 -12.91
N ALA A 45 11.89 2.59 -13.13
CA ALA A 45 12.16 2.08 -14.47
C ALA A 45 10.88 1.59 -15.15
N TRP A 46 9.95 1.04 -14.36
CA TRP A 46 8.64 0.59 -14.82
C TRP A 46 7.47 1.26 -14.06
N PRO A 47 7.18 2.55 -14.31
CA PRO A 47 6.19 3.27 -13.55
C PRO A 47 4.75 2.87 -13.92
N ILE A 48 3.93 2.60 -12.90
CA ILE A 48 2.48 2.42 -13.06
C ILE A 48 1.82 3.80 -13.09
N ARG A 49 1.11 4.11 -14.18
CA ARG A 49 0.37 5.37 -14.33
C ARG A 49 -1.10 5.14 -14.01
N THR A 50 -1.65 6.00 -13.18
CA THR A 50 -3.08 6.05 -12.85
C THR A 50 -3.54 7.52 -12.77
N HIS A 51 -4.84 7.73 -12.69
CA HIS A 51 -5.38 9.05 -12.38
C HIS A 51 -5.02 9.44 -10.94
N MET A 52 -4.34 10.56 -10.77
CA MET A 52 -4.00 11.12 -9.45
C MET A 52 -4.64 12.49 -9.29
N GLU A 53 -5.53 12.62 -8.31
CA GLU A 53 -6.04 13.91 -7.88
C GLU A 53 -5.05 14.58 -6.91
N ALA A 54 -4.99 15.91 -6.92
CA ALA A 54 -4.15 16.68 -6.01
C ALA A 54 -4.77 16.73 -4.60
N LEU A 55 -4.67 15.61 -3.88
CA LEU A 55 -5.17 15.48 -2.50
C LEU A 55 -4.16 16.03 -1.48
N PRO A 56 -4.64 16.52 -0.32
CA PRO A 56 -3.76 16.91 0.78
C PRO A 56 -2.97 15.71 1.32
N PRO A 57 -1.84 15.93 2.02
CA PRO A 57 -1.07 14.85 2.60
C PRO A 57 -1.87 14.07 3.65
N ALA A 58 -1.49 12.81 3.88
CA ALA A 58 -2.03 12.02 4.98
C ALA A 58 -1.82 12.74 6.32
N LYS A 59 -2.86 12.82 7.13
CA LYS A 59 -2.86 13.56 8.40
C LYS A 59 -3.06 12.61 9.58
N PHE A 60 -2.14 12.64 10.53
CA PHE A 60 -2.23 11.90 11.79
C PHE A 60 -2.38 12.90 12.94
N VAL A 61 -3.47 12.78 13.71
CA VAL A 61 -3.78 13.68 14.83
C VAL A 61 -4.19 12.91 16.07
N GLN A 62 -4.10 13.55 17.22
CA GLN A 62 -4.66 13.03 18.46
C GLN A 62 -6.19 13.05 18.42
N ASP A 63 -6.84 12.18 19.19
CA ASP A 63 -8.28 12.28 19.42
C ASP A 63 -8.62 13.34 20.49
N ARG A 64 -9.91 13.50 20.78
CA ARG A 64 -10.42 14.43 21.79
C ARG A 64 -9.94 14.12 23.21
N SER A 65 -9.47 12.90 23.47
CA SER A 65 -8.96 12.47 24.77
C SER A 65 -7.44 12.67 24.92
N GLY A 66 -6.77 13.18 23.88
CA GLY A 66 -5.31 13.30 23.85
C GLY A 66 -4.60 11.98 23.54
N SER A 67 -5.33 10.95 23.10
CA SER A 67 -4.74 9.68 22.69
C SER A 67 -3.90 9.87 21.44
N HIS A 68 -2.67 9.37 21.50
CA HIS A 68 -1.77 9.35 20.34
C HIS A 68 -2.09 8.09 19.53
N GLY A 69 -2.54 8.31 18.29
CA GLY A 69 -2.65 7.22 17.33
C GLY A 69 -1.28 6.64 16.98
N MET A 70 -1.26 5.41 16.48
CA MET A 70 -0.05 4.71 16.08
C MET A 70 -0.29 4.00 14.77
N THR A 71 0.64 4.11 13.83
CA THR A 71 0.55 3.42 12.53
C THR A 71 1.78 2.55 12.33
N MET A 72 1.58 1.26 12.09
CA MET A 72 2.66 0.27 11.96
C MET A 72 2.44 -0.61 10.74
N ASN A 73 3.50 -0.86 9.95
CA ASN A 73 3.47 -1.73 8.77
C ASN A 73 2.24 -1.46 7.91
N SER A 74 2.01 -0.20 7.54
CA SER A 74 0.79 0.23 6.87
C SER A 74 1.12 1.27 5.80
N LEU A 75 0.36 1.22 4.70
CA LEU A 75 0.39 2.24 3.66
C LEU A 75 -0.81 3.18 3.83
N VAL A 76 -0.56 4.48 3.77
CA VAL A 76 -1.60 5.50 3.93
C VAL A 76 -1.48 6.52 2.81
N SER A 77 -2.55 6.65 2.04
CA SER A 77 -2.60 7.57 0.89
C SER A 77 -2.88 9.01 1.30
N GLY A 78 -2.54 9.95 0.40
CA GLY A 78 -3.01 11.33 0.52
C GLY A 78 -4.54 11.39 0.59
N GLY A 79 -5.08 12.36 1.32
CA GLY A 79 -6.51 12.50 1.61
C GLY A 79 -6.97 11.79 2.89
N CYS A 80 -6.21 10.84 3.42
CA CYS A 80 -6.58 10.14 4.66
C CYS A 80 -6.32 10.98 5.92
N ILE A 81 -7.23 10.91 6.89
CA ILE A 81 -7.07 11.49 8.23
C ILE A 81 -7.25 10.39 9.28
N VAL A 82 -6.20 10.11 10.06
CA VAL A 82 -6.20 9.14 11.15
C VAL A 82 -6.16 9.90 12.48
N SER A 83 -7.23 9.78 13.27
CA SER A 83 -7.39 10.52 14.53
C SER A 83 -7.36 9.56 15.72
N GLY A 84 -6.32 9.65 16.56
CA GLY A 84 -6.13 8.90 17.81
C GLY A 84 -6.25 7.38 17.68
N SER A 85 -6.10 6.84 16.47
CA SER A 85 -6.36 5.43 16.16
C SER A 85 -5.07 4.64 16.03
N VAL A 86 -5.13 3.36 16.39
CA VAL A 86 -4.05 2.39 16.16
C VAL A 86 -4.35 1.64 14.87
N VAL A 87 -3.50 1.82 13.85
CA VAL A 87 -3.60 1.21 12.52
C VAL A 87 -2.40 0.29 12.32
N VAL A 88 -2.64 -1.00 12.08
CA VAL A 88 -1.59 -2.00 11.96
C VAL A 88 -1.89 -2.90 10.77
N HIS A 89 -0.86 -3.20 9.96
CA HIS A 89 -0.96 -4.13 8.84
C HIS A 89 -2.14 -3.80 7.92
N SER A 90 -2.19 -2.55 7.47
CA SER A 90 -3.34 -1.97 6.77
C SER A 90 -2.91 -1.17 5.54
N VAL A 91 -3.81 -1.06 4.58
CA VAL A 91 -3.64 -0.19 3.42
C VAL A 91 -4.86 0.73 3.33
N LEU A 92 -4.63 2.05 3.34
CA LEU A 92 -5.67 3.07 3.36
C LEU A 92 -5.62 3.93 2.09
N PHE A 93 -6.78 4.04 1.43
CA PHE A 93 -7.04 4.92 0.30
C PHE A 93 -8.30 5.76 0.58
N PRO A 94 -8.39 7.00 0.07
CA PRO A 94 -9.58 7.86 0.18
C PRO A 94 -10.76 7.39 -0.68
#